data_AF-A0A3P7E643-F1
#
_entry.id   AF-A0A3P7E643-F1
#
_cell.length_a   1.000
_cell.length_b   1.000
_cell.length_c   1.000
_cell.angle_alpha   90.00
_cell.angle_beta   90.00
_cell.angle_gamma   90.00
#
_symmetry.space_group_name_H-M   'P 1'
#
loop_
_entity.id
_entity.type
_entity.pdbx_description
1 polymer ?
#
loop_
_entity_poly.entity_id
_entity_poly.type
_entity_poly.pdbx_seq_one_letter_code
_entity_poly.pdbx_strand_id
1 'polypeptide(L)'
;MKNDSLYMDAILPVIDSYIDEKQKVMQTVDQSPTNYFTCETTKSRRQWPQILELMTMVGHQEPLYRRLNNVIRERFLKSADAIYCSLRMELVMSAHDLNIESVIRSDPCHDLAWCLDACVRDKHLDAQQTIKLKNILESTKKTKAEVIGDLAMIAGDAHVIHFLCSMAIKVLRDSALHATGQLPRELVPLQLLLRLLSFGASAH
;
A
#
# COMPACT_ATOMS: atom_id res chain seq x y z
N MET A 1 9.47 -24.45 -4.77
CA MET A 1 8.30 -24.87 -5.57
C MET A 1 8.77 -25.78 -6.69
N LYS A 2 7.99 -26.80 -7.11
CA LYS A 2 8.42 -27.81 -8.11
C LYS A 2 8.56 -27.24 -9.54
N ASN A 3 7.71 -26.27 -9.90
CA ASN A 3 7.68 -25.63 -11.23
C ASN A 3 7.91 -24.12 -11.12
N ASP A 4 8.90 -23.69 -10.33
CA ASP A 4 9.16 -22.26 -10.08
C ASP A 4 9.44 -21.50 -11.39
N SER A 5 10.23 -22.06 -12.30
CA SER A 5 10.53 -21.43 -13.60
C SER A 5 9.27 -21.14 -14.41
N LEU A 6 8.38 -22.13 -14.57
CA LEU A 6 7.13 -21.96 -15.30
C LEU A 6 6.24 -20.88 -14.66
N TYR A 7 6.22 -20.82 -13.33
CA TYR A 7 5.47 -19.79 -12.61
C TYR A 7 6.07 -18.40 -12.86
N MET A 8 7.39 -18.28 -12.80
CA MET A 8 8.11 -17.03 -13.11
C MET A 8 7.86 -16.57 -14.55
N ASP A 9 7.93 -17.49 -15.52
CA ASP A 9 7.65 -17.21 -16.93
C ASP A 9 6.22 -16.69 -17.15
N ALA A 10 5.27 -17.10 -16.31
CA ALA A 10 3.88 -16.65 -16.37
C ALA A 10 3.66 -15.28 -15.70
N ILE A 11 4.21 -15.05 -14.49
CA ILE A 11 3.92 -13.81 -13.74
C ILE A 11 4.72 -12.60 -14.21
N LEU A 12 5.95 -12.79 -14.70
CA LEU A 12 6.85 -11.68 -15.01
C LEU A 12 6.29 -10.77 -16.12
N PRO A 13 5.77 -11.29 -17.25
CA PRO A 13 5.16 -10.44 -18.28
C PRO A 13 3.96 -9.63 -17.77
N VAL A 14 3.17 -10.21 -16.85
CA VAL A 14 2.00 -9.55 -16.27
C VAL A 14 2.41 -8.43 -15.32
N ILE A 15 3.46 -8.64 -14.52
CA ILE A 15 4.07 -7.61 -13.68
C ILE A 15 4.62 -6.48 -14.56
N ASP A 16 5.42 -6.81 -15.58
CA ASP A 16 6.02 -5.82 -16.46
C ASP A 16 4.93 -5.00 -17.18
N SER A 17 3.86 -5.65 -17.67
CA SER A 17 2.69 -4.97 -18.24
C SER A 17 1.99 -4.04 -17.23
N TYR A 18 1.83 -4.47 -15.98
CA TYR A 18 1.24 -3.62 -14.94
C TYR A 18 2.06 -2.36 -14.71
N ILE A 19 3.39 -2.50 -14.61
CA ILE A 19 4.30 -1.36 -14.42
C ILE A 19 4.17 -0.40 -15.60
N ASP A 20 4.25 -0.89 -16.84
CA ASP A 20 4.17 -0.07 -18.05
C ASP A 20 2.84 0.70 -18.14
N GLU A 21 1.71 0.03 -17.87
CA GLU A 21 0.39 0.65 -17.95
C GLU A 21 0.17 1.67 -16.81
N LYS A 22 0.64 1.39 -15.58
CA LYS A 22 0.56 2.37 -14.48
C LYS A 22 1.43 3.60 -14.75
N GLN A 23 2.61 3.44 -15.35
CA GLN A 23 3.45 4.56 -15.77
C GLN A 23 2.72 5.46 -16.78
N LYS A 24 2.03 4.87 -17.77
CA LYS A 24 1.23 5.64 -18.74
C LYS A 24 0.13 6.45 -18.07
N VAL A 25 -0.60 5.86 -17.10
CA VAL A 25 -1.65 6.56 -16.36
C VAL A 25 -1.07 7.72 -15.53
N MET A 26 0.08 7.52 -14.88
CA MET A 26 0.76 8.60 -14.13
C MET A 26 1.23 9.76 -15.02
N GLN A 27 1.59 9.48 -16.26
CA GLN A 27 2.05 10.47 -17.24
C GLN A 27 0.90 11.13 -18.02
N THR A 28 -0.34 10.64 -17.84
CA THR A 28 -1.48 11.19 -18.54
C THR A 28 -1.80 12.58 -18.01
N VAL A 29 -1.67 13.59 -18.89
CA VAL A 29 -2.14 14.95 -18.64
C VAL A 29 -3.54 15.05 -19.20
N ASP A 30 -4.53 14.69 -18.39
CA ASP A 30 -5.94 14.85 -18.74
C ASP A 30 -6.43 16.26 -18.36
N GLN A 31 -7.40 16.79 -19.09
CA GLN A 31 -8.12 18.02 -18.75
C GLN A 31 -9.17 17.80 -17.65
N SER A 32 -9.36 16.54 -17.22
CA SER A 32 -10.25 16.18 -16.12
C SER A 32 -9.87 16.90 -14.82
N PRO A 33 -10.85 17.34 -14.00
CA PRO A 33 -10.59 17.91 -12.69
C PRO A 33 -10.01 16.91 -11.68
N THR A 34 -10.03 15.61 -11.99
CA THR A 34 -9.43 14.56 -11.16
C THR A 34 -7.95 14.39 -11.47
N ASN A 35 -7.12 14.23 -10.44
CA ASN A 35 -5.70 13.89 -10.58
C ASN A 35 -5.47 12.40 -10.37
N TYR A 36 -4.23 11.93 -10.55
CA TYR A 36 -3.84 10.52 -10.36
C TYR A 36 -4.33 9.90 -9.03
N PHE A 37 -4.36 10.67 -7.95
CA PHE A 37 -4.76 10.19 -6.62
C PHE A 37 -6.27 10.15 -6.40
N THR A 38 -7.06 10.75 -7.30
CA THR A 38 -8.52 10.90 -7.17
C THR A 38 -9.31 10.40 -8.37
N CYS A 39 -8.67 10.04 -9.48
CA CYS A 39 -9.33 9.48 -10.65
C CYS A 39 -9.79 8.03 -10.43
N GLU A 40 -9.08 7.25 -9.62
CA GLU A 40 -9.43 5.87 -9.26
C GLU A 40 -9.91 5.77 -7.80
N THR A 41 -10.93 4.94 -7.59
CA THR A 41 -11.33 4.50 -6.24
C THR A 41 -10.41 3.38 -5.76
N THR A 42 -10.33 3.15 -4.44
CA THR A 42 -9.58 2.00 -3.91
C THR A 42 -10.03 0.67 -4.52
N LYS A 43 -11.34 0.51 -4.78
CA LYS A 43 -11.89 -0.67 -5.43
C LYS A 43 -11.48 -0.81 -6.90
N SER A 44 -11.53 0.27 -7.68
CA SER A 44 -11.19 0.23 -9.12
C SER A 44 -9.71 -0.08 -9.35
N ARG A 45 -8.81 0.38 -8.47
CA ARG A 45 -7.39 0.02 -8.51
C ARG A 45 -7.16 -1.50 -8.55
N ARG A 46 -7.99 -2.27 -7.84
CA ARG A 46 -7.89 -3.74 -7.78
C ARG A 46 -8.55 -4.47 -8.94
N GLN A 47 -9.24 -3.73 -9.81
CA GLN A 47 -9.88 -4.27 -11.02
C GLN A 47 -8.97 -4.20 -12.24
N TRP A 48 -7.73 -3.77 -12.08
CA TRP A 48 -6.74 -3.80 -13.14
C TRP A 48 -6.56 -5.24 -13.66
N PRO A 49 -6.60 -5.47 -14.98
CA PRO A 49 -6.54 -6.81 -15.55
C PRO A 49 -5.36 -7.63 -15.03
N GLN A 50 -4.20 -7.00 -14.91
CA GLN A 50 -2.97 -7.62 -14.42
C GLN A 50 -3.08 -8.06 -12.96
N ILE A 51 -3.75 -7.28 -12.10
CA ILE A 51 -4.00 -7.67 -10.70
C ILE A 51 -4.88 -8.91 -10.64
N LEU A 52 -5.99 -8.91 -11.40
CA LEU A 52 -6.92 -10.04 -11.43
C LEU A 52 -6.27 -11.29 -12.03
N GLU A 53 -5.44 -11.12 -13.06
CA GLU A 53 -4.70 -12.20 -13.69
C GLU A 53 -3.67 -12.81 -12.73
N LEU A 54 -2.86 -12.00 -12.07
CA LEU A 54 -1.91 -12.47 -11.04
C LEU A 54 -2.63 -13.22 -9.92
N MET A 55 -3.76 -12.71 -9.44
CA MET A 55 -4.56 -13.40 -8.41
C MET A 55 -5.17 -14.70 -8.92
N THR A 56 -5.53 -14.78 -10.20
CA THR A 56 -5.99 -16.02 -10.83
C THR A 56 -4.86 -17.05 -10.91
N MET A 57 -3.63 -16.64 -11.25
CA MET A 57 -2.46 -17.51 -11.28
C MET A 57 -2.06 -18.01 -9.87
N VAL A 58 -2.23 -17.18 -8.84
CA VAL A 58 -2.00 -17.55 -7.44
C VAL A 58 -3.06 -18.52 -6.94
N GLY A 59 -4.33 -18.27 -7.25
CA GLY A 59 -5.47 -19.04 -6.74
C GLY A 59 -5.48 -19.09 -5.20
N HIS A 60 -5.67 -20.28 -4.63
CA HIS A 60 -5.64 -20.50 -3.18
C HIS A 60 -4.27 -20.94 -2.64
N GLN A 61 -3.23 -20.92 -3.48
CA GLN A 61 -1.92 -21.48 -3.15
C GLN A 61 -1.03 -20.43 -2.47
N GLU A 62 -0.98 -20.47 -1.14
CA GLU A 62 -0.12 -19.59 -0.32
C GLU A 62 1.36 -19.54 -0.82
N PRO A 63 2.01 -20.66 -1.20
CA PRO A 63 3.39 -20.60 -1.69
C PRO A 63 3.55 -19.75 -2.96
N LEU A 64 2.53 -19.73 -3.85
CA LEU A 64 2.55 -18.91 -5.07
C LEU A 64 2.44 -17.42 -4.72
N TYR A 65 1.51 -17.06 -3.83
CA TYR A 65 1.36 -15.69 -3.36
C TYR A 65 2.64 -15.16 -2.69
N ARG A 66 3.25 -15.98 -1.83
CA ARG A 66 4.53 -15.64 -1.19
C ARG A 66 5.63 -15.44 -2.23
N ARG A 67 5.69 -16.30 -3.25
CA ARG A 67 6.67 -16.16 -4.34
C ARG A 67 6.44 -14.89 -5.14
N LEU A 68 5.20 -14.56 -5.49
CA LEU A 68 4.84 -13.30 -6.14
C LEU A 68 5.31 -12.08 -5.34
N ASN A 69 5.00 -12.04 -4.04
CA ASN A 69 5.46 -10.96 -3.17
C ASN A 69 6.98 -10.86 -3.09
N ASN A 70 7.70 -11.98 -3.07
CA ASN A 70 9.16 -11.98 -3.10
C ASN A 70 9.70 -11.34 -4.39
N VAL A 71 9.12 -11.68 -5.54
CA VAL A 71 9.52 -11.13 -6.83
C VAL A 71 9.25 -9.63 -6.89
N ILE A 72 8.09 -9.18 -6.40
CA ILE A 72 7.74 -7.76 -6.31
C ILE A 72 8.74 -7.01 -5.43
N ARG A 73 9.09 -7.56 -4.27
CA ARG A 73 10.10 -6.98 -3.38
C ARG A 73 11.47 -6.92 -4.03
N GLU A 74 11.93 -8.00 -4.64
CA GLU A 74 13.23 -8.05 -5.34
C GLU A 74 13.30 -7.00 -6.47
N ARG A 75 12.23 -6.87 -7.25
CA ARG A 75 12.12 -5.87 -8.32
C ARG A 75 12.08 -4.44 -7.77
N PHE A 76 11.36 -4.20 -6.68
CA PHE A 76 11.34 -2.91 -5.99
C PHE A 76 12.72 -2.53 -5.47
N LEU A 77 13.41 -3.42 -4.75
CA LEU A 77 14.75 -3.16 -4.22
C LEU A 77 15.77 -2.86 -5.32
N LYS A 78 15.62 -3.49 -6.50
CA LYS A 78 16.49 -3.25 -7.65
C LYS A 78 16.22 -1.93 -8.37
N SER A 79 14.97 -1.48 -8.41
CA SER A 79 14.54 -0.34 -9.25
C SER A 79 14.24 0.94 -8.48
N ALA A 80 13.94 0.85 -7.19
CA ALA A 80 13.32 1.90 -6.38
C ALA A 80 12.00 2.45 -6.96
N ASP A 81 11.35 1.73 -7.88
CA ASP A 81 10.10 2.18 -8.50
C ASP A 81 8.91 2.00 -7.54
N ALA A 82 8.33 3.11 -7.09
CA ALA A 82 7.21 3.14 -6.16
C ALA A 82 5.91 2.53 -6.72
N ILE A 83 5.83 2.26 -8.02
CA ILE A 83 4.69 1.52 -8.60
C ILE A 83 4.64 0.09 -8.03
N TYR A 84 5.76 -0.51 -7.66
CA TYR A 84 5.77 -1.81 -6.95
C TYR A 84 5.14 -1.74 -5.57
N CYS A 85 5.22 -0.60 -4.86
CA CYS A 85 4.50 -0.38 -3.62
C CYS A 85 2.98 -0.39 -3.86
N SER A 86 2.54 0.25 -4.94
CA SER A 86 1.13 0.24 -5.36
C SER A 86 0.66 -1.17 -5.75
N LEU A 87 1.48 -1.91 -6.50
CA LEU A 87 1.22 -3.32 -6.83
C LEU A 87 1.05 -4.18 -5.57
N ARG A 88 1.95 -4.02 -4.60
CA ARG A 88 1.93 -4.77 -3.34
C ARG A 88 0.66 -4.50 -2.52
N MET A 89 0.22 -3.23 -2.48
CA MET A 89 -1.02 -2.80 -1.84
C MET A 89 -2.26 -3.33 -2.57
N GLU A 90 -2.28 -3.26 -3.90
CA GLU A 90 -3.41 -3.71 -4.72
C GLU A 90 -3.59 -5.23 -4.66
N LEU A 91 -2.51 -6.01 -4.63
CA LEU A 91 -2.57 -7.48 -4.52
C LEU A 91 -3.13 -7.96 -3.18
N VAL A 92 -2.66 -7.41 -2.05
CA VAL A 92 -3.17 -7.84 -0.74
C VAL A 92 -4.64 -7.51 -0.56
N MET A 93 -5.07 -6.35 -1.05
CA MET A 93 -6.47 -5.96 -0.99
C MET A 93 -7.31 -6.69 -2.05
N SER A 94 -6.72 -7.12 -3.17
CA SER A 94 -7.40 -8.00 -4.14
C SER A 94 -7.61 -9.40 -3.56
N ALA A 95 -6.61 -9.96 -2.87
CA ALA A 95 -6.75 -11.22 -2.14
C ALA A 95 -7.83 -11.15 -1.06
N HIS A 96 -7.93 -10.01 -0.35
CA HIS A 96 -9.02 -9.72 0.58
C HIS A 96 -10.39 -9.72 -0.12
N ASP A 97 -10.54 -8.97 -1.22
CA ASP A 97 -11.82 -8.87 -1.95
C ASP A 97 -12.26 -10.21 -2.56
N LEU A 98 -11.30 -11.05 -2.98
CA LEU A 98 -11.53 -12.42 -3.46
C LEU A 98 -11.74 -13.44 -2.34
N ASN A 99 -11.66 -13.03 -1.06
CA ASN A 99 -11.80 -13.89 0.13
C ASN A 99 -10.88 -15.13 0.13
N ILE A 100 -9.62 -14.95 -0.30
CA ILE A 100 -8.64 -16.04 -0.31
C ILE A 100 -8.03 -16.17 1.10
N GLU A 101 -8.75 -16.82 2.01
CA GLU A 101 -8.39 -16.87 3.45
C GLU A 101 -6.97 -17.36 3.73
N SER A 102 -6.48 -18.35 2.95
CA SER A 102 -5.11 -18.87 3.09
C SER A 102 -4.07 -17.78 2.88
N VAL A 103 -4.26 -16.96 1.84
CA VAL A 103 -3.40 -15.83 1.51
C VAL A 103 -3.55 -14.71 2.56
N ILE A 104 -4.77 -14.31 2.87
CA ILE A 104 -5.08 -13.24 3.83
C ILE A 104 -4.41 -13.51 5.19
N ARG A 105 -4.57 -14.73 5.73
CA ARG A 105 -4.00 -15.09 7.04
C ARG A 105 -2.48 -15.20 7.04
N SER A 106 -1.89 -15.53 5.90
CA SER A 106 -0.45 -15.70 5.77
C SER A 106 0.31 -14.38 5.55
N ASP A 107 -0.37 -13.34 5.07
CA ASP A 107 0.26 -12.06 4.70
C ASP A 107 0.41 -11.16 5.93
N PRO A 108 1.64 -10.91 6.42
CA PRO A 108 1.87 -10.06 7.59
C PRO A 108 1.49 -8.59 7.36
N CYS A 109 1.29 -8.17 6.11
CA CYS A 109 0.95 -6.81 5.75
C CYS A 109 -0.55 -6.55 5.64
N HIS A 110 -1.38 -7.61 5.69
CA HIS A 110 -2.82 -7.49 5.50
C HIS A 110 -3.46 -6.46 6.44
N ASP A 111 -3.15 -6.51 7.73
CA ASP A 111 -3.78 -5.60 8.71
C ASP A 111 -3.43 -4.14 8.48
N LEU A 112 -2.19 -3.86 8.05
CA LEU A 112 -1.75 -2.52 7.71
C LEU A 112 -2.45 -2.04 6.44
N ALA A 113 -2.42 -2.85 5.39
CA ALA A 113 -3.03 -2.56 4.10
C ALA A 113 -4.54 -2.31 4.26
N TRP A 114 -5.24 -3.20 4.95
CA TRP A 114 -6.68 -3.07 5.17
C TRP A 114 -7.04 -1.81 5.97
N CYS A 115 -6.25 -1.48 7.00
CA CYS A 115 -6.46 -0.27 7.78
C CYS A 115 -6.23 1.00 6.93
N LEU A 116 -5.15 1.05 6.16
CA LEU A 116 -4.83 2.19 5.30
C LEU A 116 -5.79 2.33 4.12
N ASP A 117 -6.24 1.22 3.50
CA ASP A 117 -7.24 1.23 2.44
C ASP A 117 -8.54 1.90 2.92
N ALA A 118 -8.97 1.57 4.14
CA ALA A 118 -10.13 2.20 4.75
C ALA A 118 -9.92 3.71 4.97
N CYS A 119 -8.75 4.10 5.48
CA CYS A 119 -8.43 5.52 5.69
C CYS A 119 -8.41 6.31 4.37
N VAL A 120 -7.82 5.75 3.31
CA VAL A 120 -7.76 6.35 1.98
C VAL A 120 -9.16 6.48 1.37
N ARG A 121 -9.96 5.41 1.42
CA ARG A 121 -11.33 5.39 0.88
C ARG A 121 -12.22 6.41 1.56
N ASP A 122 -12.17 6.47 2.89
CA ASP A 122 -13.06 7.32 3.69
C ASP A 122 -12.47 8.73 3.88
N LYS A 123 -11.25 8.97 3.39
CA LYS A 123 -10.47 10.22 3.49
C LYS A 123 -10.43 10.76 4.92
N HIS A 124 -10.33 9.84 5.87
CA HIS A 124 -10.42 10.11 7.29
C HIS A 124 -9.52 9.17 8.08
N LEU A 125 -9.13 9.61 9.27
CA LEU A 125 -8.42 8.80 10.24
C LEU A 125 -9.07 9.02 11.61
N ASP A 126 -9.86 8.05 12.05
CA ASP A 126 -10.53 8.11 13.34
C ASP A 126 -9.63 7.61 14.50
N ALA A 127 -10.13 7.67 15.73
CA ALA A 127 -9.39 7.24 16.91
C ALA A 127 -9.08 5.72 16.92
N GLN A 128 -9.99 4.89 16.41
CA GLN A 128 -9.81 3.44 16.37
C GLN A 128 -8.74 3.04 15.36
N GLN A 129 -8.79 3.61 14.15
CA GLN A 129 -7.79 3.45 13.11
C GLN A 129 -6.43 3.98 13.57
N THR A 130 -6.40 5.13 14.26
CA THR A 130 -5.18 5.70 14.86
C THR A 130 -4.52 4.72 15.83
N ILE A 131 -5.30 4.11 16.74
CA ILE A 131 -4.79 3.13 17.70
C ILE A 131 -4.27 1.88 16.96
N LYS A 132 -5.04 1.38 15.98
CA LYS A 132 -4.65 0.20 15.19
C LYS A 132 -3.32 0.44 14.44
N LEU A 133 -3.20 1.54 13.72
CA LEU A 133 -1.98 1.91 12.99
C LEU A 133 -0.78 2.10 13.93
N LYS A 134 -1.00 2.74 15.08
CA LYS A 134 0.04 2.88 16.10
C LYS A 134 0.53 1.52 16.59
N ASN A 135 -0.38 0.61 16.92
CA ASN A 135 -0.01 -0.73 17.40
C ASN A 135 0.76 -1.53 16.34
N ILE A 136 0.33 -1.45 15.07
CA ILE A 136 1.04 -2.06 13.94
C ILE A 136 2.46 -1.49 13.84
N LEU A 137 2.63 -0.17 13.85
CA LEU A 137 3.95 0.45 13.80
C LEU A 137 4.83 0.07 14.99
N GLU A 138 4.29 -0.02 16.20
CA GLU A 138 5.09 -0.46 17.36
C GLU A 138 5.52 -1.92 17.27
N SER A 139 4.72 -2.78 16.63
CA SER A 139 5.07 -4.20 16.42
C SER A 139 6.24 -4.40 15.46
N THR A 140 6.52 -3.43 14.58
CA THR A 140 7.66 -3.50 13.64
C THR A 140 9.01 -3.63 14.36
N LYS A 141 9.14 -3.11 15.59
CA LYS A 141 10.37 -3.19 16.42
C LYS A 141 10.83 -4.61 16.74
N LYS A 142 9.93 -5.60 16.66
CA LYS A 142 10.21 -7.02 16.96
C LYS A 142 10.08 -7.91 15.71
N THR A 143 9.87 -7.29 14.55
CA THR A 143 9.55 -7.98 13.30
C THR A 143 10.83 -8.18 12.46
N LYS A 144 10.87 -9.23 11.64
CA LYS A 144 12.01 -9.50 10.74
C LYS A 144 12.15 -8.37 9.70
N ALA A 145 13.38 -8.04 9.34
CA ALA A 145 13.69 -6.95 8.40
C ALA A 145 12.93 -7.06 7.06
N GLU A 146 12.81 -8.26 6.49
CA GLU A 146 12.06 -8.48 5.24
C GLU A 146 10.58 -8.07 5.36
N VAL A 147 9.94 -8.41 6.48
CA VAL A 147 8.54 -8.05 6.75
C VAL A 147 8.40 -6.56 7.04
N ILE A 148 9.40 -5.94 7.68
CA ILE A 148 9.45 -4.48 7.84
C ILE A 148 9.48 -3.81 6.46
N GLY A 149 10.31 -4.31 5.53
CA GLY A 149 10.36 -3.85 4.15
C GLY A 149 9.00 -3.95 3.45
N ASP A 150 8.30 -5.09 3.58
CA ASP A 150 6.96 -5.25 3.00
C ASP A 150 5.92 -4.29 3.59
N LEU A 151 5.95 -4.08 4.91
CA LEU A 151 5.08 -3.11 5.58
C LEU A 151 5.39 -1.68 5.11
N ALA A 152 6.68 -1.37 4.90
CA ALA A 152 7.10 -0.08 4.36
C ALA A 152 6.61 0.09 2.92
N MET A 153 6.65 -0.95 2.08
CA MET A 153 6.06 -0.91 0.74
C MET A 153 4.56 -0.60 0.77
N ILE A 154 3.79 -1.18 1.70
CA ILE A 154 2.37 -0.82 1.87
C ILE A 154 2.20 0.66 2.25
N ALA A 155 3.00 1.16 3.19
CA ALA A 155 2.97 2.57 3.58
C ALA A 155 3.48 3.50 2.45
N GLY A 156 4.30 2.98 1.55
CA GLY A 156 4.87 3.66 0.38
C GLY A 156 3.94 3.67 -0.85
N ASP A 157 2.74 3.09 -0.78
CA ASP A 157 1.74 3.21 -1.83
C ASP A 157 1.45 4.69 -2.13
N ALA A 158 1.39 5.06 -3.41
CA ALA A 158 1.27 6.45 -3.82
C ALA A 158 0.00 7.13 -3.26
N HIS A 159 -1.12 6.40 -3.18
CA HIS A 159 -2.37 6.95 -2.64
C HIS A 159 -2.35 7.04 -1.11
N VAL A 160 -1.71 6.08 -0.44
CA VAL A 160 -1.44 6.15 0.99
C VAL A 160 -0.57 7.37 1.31
N ILE A 161 0.54 7.58 0.60
CA ILE A 161 1.42 8.73 0.78
C ILE A 161 0.65 10.04 0.58
N HIS A 162 -0.13 10.15 -0.50
CA HIS A 162 -0.96 11.32 -0.75
C HIS A 162 -1.98 11.59 0.37
N PHE A 163 -2.64 10.54 0.85
CA PHE A 163 -3.57 10.60 1.97
C PHE A 163 -2.88 11.07 3.26
N LEU A 164 -1.74 10.48 3.62
CA LEU A 164 -0.98 10.83 4.82
C LEU A 164 -0.52 12.29 4.79
N CYS A 165 0.00 12.76 3.65
CA CYS A 165 0.37 14.16 3.44
C CYS A 165 -0.83 15.10 3.59
N SER A 166 -1.94 14.78 2.95
CA SER A 166 -3.17 15.60 2.99
C SER A 166 -3.76 15.65 4.40
N MET A 167 -3.75 14.53 5.13
CA MET A 167 -4.18 14.48 6.52
C MET A 167 -3.25 15.24 7.46
N ALA A 168 -1.93 15.18 7.25
CA ALA A 168 -0.97 15.94 8.05
C ALA A 168 -1.20 17.46 7.92
N ILE A 169 -1.40 17.94 6.68
CA ILE A 169 -1.73 19.35 6.41
C ILE A 169 -3.08 19.72 7.04
N LYS A 170 -4.09 18.85 6.92
CA LYS A 170 -5.40 19.07 7.54
C LYS A 170 -5.29 19.21 9.06
N VAL A 171 -4.60 18.30 9.74
CA VAL A 171 -4.40 18.35 11.21
C VAL A 171 -3.70 19.65 11.63
N LEU A 172 -2.67 20.07 10.89
CA LEU A 172 -1.98 21.34 11.16
C LEU A 172 -2.89 22.56 10.99
N ARG A 173 -3.63 22.63 9.87
CA ARG A 173 -4.55 23.72 9.58
C ARG A 173 -5.67 23.78 10.62
N ASP A 174 -6.26 22.64 10.95
CA ASP A 174 -7.35 22.58 11.92
C ASP A 174 -6.84 22.99 13.32
N SER A 175 -5.64 22.57 13.73
CA SER A 175 -5.03 23.02 14.99
C SER A 175 -4.81 24.54 15.04
N ALA A 176 -4.41 25.16 13.92
CA ALA A 176 -4.20 26.59 13.82
C ALA A 176 -5.54 27.36 13.87
N LEU A 177 -6.56 26.89 13.15
CA LEU A 177 -7.88 27.53 13.08
C LEU A 177 -8.62 27.48 14.42
N HIS A 178 -8.53 26.36 15.15
CA HIS A 178 -9.22 26.21 16.44
C HIS A 178 -8.44 26.79 17.62
N ALA A 179 -7.30 27.46 17.38
CA ALA A 179 -6.47 28.11 18.38
C ALA A 179 -6.24 27.24 19.63
N THR A 180 -5.95 25.95 19.44
CA THR A 180 -5.86 24.97 20.53
C THR A 180 -4.71 25.27 21.51
N GLY A 181 -3.78 26.16 21.13
CA GLY A 181 -2.55 26.46 21.87
C GLY A 181 -1.51 25.33 21.82
N GLN A 182 -1.86 24.18 21.25
CA GLN A 182 -0.98 23.03 21.14
C GLN A 182 0.06 23.26 20.05
N LEU A 183 1.31 22.94 20.36
CA LEU A 183 2.37 22.95 19.36
C LEU A 183 2.22 21.73 18.43
N PRO A 184 2.67 21.79 17.16
CA PRO A 184 2.58 20.64 16.25
C PRO A 184 3.17 19.34 16.82
N ARG A 185 4.24 19.45 17.62
CA ARG A 185 4.86 18.30 18.30
C ARG A 185 4.00 17.67 19.38
N GLU A 186 2.92 18.29 19.82
CA GLU A 186 1.99 17.77 20.85
C GLU A 186 0.79 17.07 20.20
N LEU A 187 0.61 17.24 18.89
CA LEU A 187 -0.47 16.62 18.13
C LEU A 187 -0.14 15.15 17.82
N VAL A 188 -0.62 14.25 18.67
CA VAL A 188 -0.41 12.79 18.52
C VAL A 188 -0.82 12.26 17.14
N PRO A 189 -1.98 12.64 16.54
CA PRO A 189 -2.32 12.21 15.18
C PRO A 189 -1.30 12.66 14.14
N LEU A 190 -0.78 13.89 14.26
CA LEU A 190 0.26 14.40 13.37
C LEU A 190 1.54 13.59 13.49
N GLN A 191 1.99 13.28 14.70
CA GLN A 191 3.16 12.43 14.93
C GLN A 191 2.99 11.05 14.26
N LEU A 192 1.82 10.43 14.40
CA LEU A 192 1.54 9.14 13.77
C LEU A 192 1.58 9.23 12.24
N LEU A 193 0.93 10.24 11.66
CA LEU A 193 0.91 10.47 10.21
C LEU A 193 2.33 10.65 9.66
N LEU A 194 3.15 11.48 10.32
CA LEU A 194 4.54 11.71 9.91
C LEU A 194 5.42 10.46 10.09
N ARG A 195 5.17 9.65 11.12
CA ARG A 195 5.86 8.35 11.29
C ARG A 195 5.51 7.37 10.17
N LEU A 196 4.23 7.26 9.81
CA LEU A 196 3.79 6.41 8.69
C LEU A 196 4.37 6.92 7.36
N LEU A 197 4.37 8.24 7.16
CA LEU A 197 4.92 8.87 5.95
C LEU A 197 6.43 8.60 5.84
N SER A 198 7.18 8.81 6.92
CA SER A 198 8.61 8.50 6.96
C SER A 198 8.88 7.01 6.77
N PHE A 199 8.02 6.14 7.34
CA PHE A 199 8.16 4.70 7.19
C PHE A 199 7.98 4.26 5.73
N GLY A 200 6.95 4.76 5.05
CA GLY A 200 6.72 4.49 3.63
C GLY A 200 7.78 5.12 2.71
N ALA A 201 8.23 6.34 3.03
CA ALA A 201 9.28 7.03 2.27
C ALA A 201 10.66 6.36 2.39
N SER A 202 10.87 5.54 3.43
CA SER A 202 12.09 4.76 3.66
C SER A 202 11.92 3.27 3.31
N ALA A 203 11.01 2.95 2.39
CA ALA A 203 10.78 1.57 1.97
C ALA A 203 11.95 0.97 1.16
N HIS A 204 12.67 1.80 0.39
CA HIS A 204 13.88 1.44 -0.35
C HIS A 204 15.12 1.75 0.48
#